data_AF-A0A7H8YVE8-F1
#
_entry.id   AF-A0A7H8YVE8-F1
#
_cell.length_a   1.000
_cell.length_b   1.000
_cell.length_c   1.000
_cell.angle_alpha   90.00
_cell.angle_beta   90.00
_cell.angle_gamma   90.00
#
_symmetry.space_group_name_H-M   'P 1'
#
loop_
_entity.id
_entity.type
_entity.pdbx_description
1 polymer ?
#
loop_
_entity_poly.entity_id
_entity_poly.type
_entity_poly.pdbx_seq_one_letter_code
_entity_poly.pdbx_strand_id
1 'polypeptide(L)'
;MKNIKKRYYCAVMMAVFFMLGFTVKSDEERTTVVPPSFVVDIPRLVTAMPKEITSEPNLFSLNPPQVGKSFIGFKEALAYRESRGNYFIVNRFGYMGKYQFGKSALQFYGVKDAQQFLNSPEQQERLFTLSLQRNKWYLRNEIKQYVGTKINGIEITESGILAAAHLVGAQSVKKYLKKKGRYAFADGNGTTLQNYLKHFAGYDTAHIIPEKLPRF
;
A
#
# COMPACT_ATOMS: atom_id res chain seq x y z
N MET A 1 38.69 30.09 -11.18
CA MET A 1 38.27 30.30 -9.76
C MET A 1 36.99 29.57 -9.32
N LYS A 2 36.00 29.29 -10.20
CA LYS A 2 34.72 28.66 -9.82
C LYS A 2 34.81 27.19 -9.38
N ASN A 3 35.74 26.42 -9.95
CA ASN A 3 35.87 24.97 -9.67
C ASN A 3 36.61 24.64 -8.36
N ILE A 4 37.40 25.57 -7.83
CA ILE A 4 38.11 25.39 -6.54
C ILE A 4 37.13 25.56 -5.37
N LYS A 5 36.22 26.53 -5.46
CA LYS A 5 35.16 26.74 -4.46
C LYS A 5 34.23 25.52 -4.35
N LYS A 6 33.86 24.91 -5.49
CA LYS A 6 32.99 23.72 -5.52
C LYS A 6 33.63 22.48 -4.86
N ARG A 7 34.93 22.27 -5.05
CA ARG A 7 35.69 21.19 -4.37
C ARG A 7 35.82 21.43 -2.87
N TYR A 8 35.98 22.69 -2.45
CA TYR A 8 35.96 23.07 -1.03
C TYR A 8 34.59 22.84 -0.38
N TYR A 9 33.50 23.19 -1.06
CA TYR A 9 32.15 22.92 -0.56
C TYR A 9 31.87 21.41 -0.42
N CYS A 10 32.32 20.58 -1.38
CA CYS A 10 32.19 19.14 -1.26
C CYS A 10 33.03 18.55 -0.10
N ALA A 11 34.25 19.06 0.11
CA ALA A 11 35.10 18.61 1.23
C ALA A 11 34.52 19.01 2.60
N VAL A 12 33.97 20.22 2.72
CA VAL A 12 33.30 20.69 3.95
C VAL A 12 31.99 19.91 4.21
N MET A 13 31.21 19.59 3.18
CA MET A 13 29.99 18.77 3.34
C MET A 13 30.30 17.32 3.78
N MET A 14 31.40 16.72 3.31
CA MET A 14 31.82 15.39 3.77
C MET A 14 32.33 15.37 5.21
N ALA A 15 32.99 16.44 5.66
CA ALA A 15 33.46 16.56 7.04
C ALA A 15 32.31 16.75 8.07
N VAL A 16 31.24 17.45 7.69
CA VAL A 16 30.04 17.60 8.53
C VAL A 16 29.28 16.28 8.67
N PHE A 17 29.32 15.41 7.66
CA PHE A 17 28.69 14.08 7.70
C PHE A 17 29.40 13.11 8.66
N PHE A 18 30.70 13.30 8.90
CA PHE A 18 31.49 12.46 9.83
C PHE A 18 31.34 12.86 11.31
N MET A 19 30.87 14.08 11.60
CA MET A 19 30.68 14.58 12.97
C MET A 19 29.27 14.33 13.54
N LEU A 20 28.33 13.84 12.74
CA LEU A 20 26.99 13.41 13.19
C LEU A 20 26.97 11.91 13.47
N GLY A 21 27.97 11.44 14.23
CA GLY A 21 28.03 10.07 14.71
C GLY A 21 26.73 9.71 15.43
N PHE A 22 26.11 8.59 15.04
CA PHE A 22 24.95 8.03 15.72
C PHE A 22 25.32 7.76 17.19
N THR A 23 24.76 8.55 18.10
CA THR A 23 24.70 8.17 19.51
C THR A 23 23.73 7.00 19.61
N VAL A 24 24.26 5.79 19.74
CA VAL A 24 23.48 4.62 20.12
C VAL A 24 23.12 4.83 21.58
N LYS A 25 21.89 5.31 21.82
CA LYS A 25 21.29 5.29 23.15
C LYS A 25 21.30 3.81 23.58
N SER A 26 22.00 3.50 24.66
CA SER A 26 22.01 2.17 25.26
C SER A 26 20.56 1.76 25.51
N ASP A 27 20.10 0.72 24.82
CA ASP A 27 18.76 0.17 25.03
C ASP A 27 18.64 -0.25 26.51
N GLU A 28 17.64 0.30 27.19
CA GLU A 28 17.15 -0.23 28.46
C GLU A 28 16.88 -1.73 28.29
N GLU A 29 17.48 -2.53 29.17
CA GLU A 29 17.31 -3.98 29.24
C GLU A 29 15.82 -4.33 29.33
N ARG A 30 15.20 -4.63 28.18
CA ARG A 30 13.92 -5.33 28.17
C ARG A 30 14.19 -6.73 28.68
N THR A 31 13.82 -6.98 29.93
CA THR A 31 13.81 -8.33 30.51
C THR A 31 12.91 -9.22 29.66
N THR A 32 13.52 -10.04 28.80
CA THR A 32 12.81 -11.09 28.06
C THR A 32 12.60 -12.27 29.00
N VAL A 33 11.35 -12.63 29.24
CA VAL A 33 11.03 -13.86 29.96
C VAL A 33 11.30 -15.02 29.00
N VAL A 34 12.44 -15.69 29.19
CA VAL A 34 12.81 -16.88 28.42
C VAL A 34 11.95 -18.04 28.91
N PRO A 35 11.19 -18.74 28.04
CA PRO A 35 10.43 -19.90 28.45
C PRO A 35 11.36 -20.97 29.06
N PRO A 36 10.93 -21.72 30.10
CA PRO A 36 11.80 -22.68 30.80
C PRO A 36 12.46 -23.72 29.90
N SER A 37 11.83 -24.03 28.76
CA SER A 37 12.37 -24.95 27.75
C SER A 37 13.64 -24.46 27.04
N PHE A 38 14.00 -23.18 27.18
CA PHE A 38 15.19 -22.58 26.58
C PHE A 38 16.28 -22.23 27.61
N VAL A 39 16.04 -22.53 28.90
CA VAL A 39 17.03 -22.33 29.96
C VAL A 39 17.88 -23.60 30.06
N VAL A 40 19.20 -23.45 29.95
CA VAL A 40 20.16 -24.55 30.11
C VAL A 40 21.03 -24.29 31.35
N ASP A 41 21.19 -25.32 32.19
CA ASP A 41 21.86 -25.20 33.50
C ASP A 41 23.38 -24.95 33.40
N ILE A 42 23.99 -25.18 32.24
CA ILE A 42 25.45 -25.01 32.03
C ILE A 42 25.67 -24.38 30.64
N PRO A 43 26.46 -23.29 30.52
CA PRO A 43 26.81 -22.71 29.22
C PRO A 43 27.68 -23.70 28.43
N ARG A 44 27.06 -24.42 27.50
CA ARG A 44 27.76 -25.26 26.51
C ARG A 44 27.95 -24.47 25.23
N LEU A 45 29.18 -24.39 24.72
CA LEU A 45 29.45 -24.10 23.32
C LEU A 45 28.93 -25.28 22.49
N VAL A 46 27.71 -25.15 21.97
CA VAL A 46 27.12 -26.17 21.11
C VAL A 46 27.62 -25.94 19.69
N THR A 47 28.73 -26.59 19.33
CA THR A 47 29.12 -26.85 17.93
C THR A 47 28.55 -28.19 17.44
N ALA A 48 27.45 -28.65 18.01
CA ALA A 48 26.70 -29.77 17.44
C ALA A 48 25.77 -29.22 16.37
N MET A 49 25.97 -29.63 15.11
CA MET A 49 24.93 -29.55 14.09
C MET A 49 23.64 -30.16 14.66
N PRO A 50 22.46 -29.56 14.44
CA PRO A 50 21.21 -30.13 14.94
C PRO A 50 21.11 -31.58 14.48
N LYS A 51 20.85 -32.49 15.43
CA LYS A 51 20.44 -33.86 15.11
C LYS A 51 19.27 -33.76 14.13
N GLU A 52 19.34 -34.44 12.99
CA GLU A 52 18.25 -34.41 12.02
C GLU A 52 16.94 -34.72 12.73
N ILE A 53 16.08 -33.70 12.77
CA ILE A 53 14.76 -33.82 13.32
C ILE A 53 13.95 -34.52 12.24
N THR A 54 13.75 -35.83 12.37
CA THR A 54 12.58 -36.49 11.77
C THR A 54 11.34 -35.99 12.48
N SER A 55 10.98 -34.73 12.23
CA SER A 55 9.71 -34.13 12.61
C SER A 55 8.76 -34.36 11.46
N GLU A 56 7.70 -35.11 11.72
CA GLU A 56 6.47 -35.16 10.93
C GLU A 56 6.19 -33.78 10.28
N PRO A 57 6.15 -33.68 8.93
CA PRO A 57 6.31 -32.41 8.23
C PRO A 57 5.08 -31.47 8.28
N ASN A 58 4.09 -31.71 9.13
CA ASN A 58 2.79 -31.05 9.06
C ASN A 58 2.20 -30.65 10.42
N LEU A 59 2.86 -29.76 11.18
CA LEU A 59 2.17 -29.13 12.33
C LEU A 59 1.99 -27.62 12.25
N PHE A 60 2.73 -26.86 11.44
CA PHE A 60 2.42 -25.45 11.17
C PHE A 60 2.84 -25.03 9.77
N SER A 61 2.22 -25.60 8.74
CA SER A 61 2.14 -24.91 7.46
C SER A 61 1.18 -23.73 7.65
N LEU A 62 1.70 -22.59 8.12
CA LEU A 62 1.01 -21.31 7.98
C LEU A 62 0.98 -21.00 6.48
N ASN A 63 0.07 -21.65 5.77
CA ASN A 63 -0.30 -21.19 4.44
C ASN A 63 -0.91 -19.81 4.68
N PRO A 64 -0.27 -18.70 4.25
CA PRO A 64 -0.91 -17.42 4.32
C PRO A 64 -2.27 -17.58 3.61
N PRO A 65 -3.37 -17.09 4.20
CA PRO A 65 -4.68 -17.30 3.64
C PRO A 65 -4.63 -16.92 2.17
N GLN A 66 -4.93 -17.86 1.28
CA GLN A 66 -4.97 -17.60 -0.15
C GLN A 66 -6.20 -16.73 -0.40
N VAL A 67 -6.02 -15.42 -0.22
CA VAL A 67 -7.11 -14.43 -0.26
C VAL A 67 -7.76 -14.38 -1.65
N GLY A 68 -7.05 -14.88 -2.67
CA GLY A 68 -7.56 -15.09 -4.02
C GLY A 68 -8.16 -13.82 -4.62
N LYS A 69 -9.25 -14.00 -5.37
CA LYS A 69 -10.02 -12.90 -5.96
C LYS A 69 -11.14 -12.37 -5.06
N SER A 70 -11.06 -12.59 -3.74
CA SER A 70 -12.00 -11.96 -2.80
C SER A 70 -11.74 -10.47 -2.63
N PHE A 71 -12.65 -9.76 -1.97
CA PHE A 71 -12.45 -8.34 -1.64
C PHE A 71 -11.24 -8.10 -0.74
N ILE A 72 -10.97 -8.99 0.22
CA ILE A 72 -9.76 -8.85 1.04
C ILE A 72 -8.52 -8.92 0.13
N GLY A 73 -8.55 -9.79 -0.89
CA GLY A 73 -7.47 -9.92 -1.86
C GLY A 73 -7.30 -8.66 -2.68
N PHE A 74 -8.41 -8.02 -3.05
CA PHE A 74 -8.40 -6.71 -3.71
C PHE A 74 -7.73 -5.64 -2.85
N LYS A 75 -8.13 -5.53 -1.57
CA LYS A 75 -7.56 -4.55 -0.63
C LYS A 75 -6.05 -4.76 -0.47
N GLU A 76 -5.62 -5.99 -0.21
CA GLU A 76 -4.20 -6.29 0.04
C GLU A 76 -3.35 -6.15 -1.23
N ALA A 77 -3.85 -6.56 -2.39
CA ALA A 77 -3.15 -6.35 -3.66
C ALA A 77 -2.95 -4.85 -3.95
N LEU A 78 -3.95 -4.02 -3.66
CA LEU A 78 -3.88 -2.58 -3.88
C LEU A 78 -2.94 -1.94 -2.87
N ALA A 79 -3.10 -2.25 -1.59
CA ALA A 79 -2.20 -1.82 -0.52
C ALA A 79 -0.73 -2.17 -0.79
N TYR A 80 -0.47 -3.38 -1.31
CA TYR A 80 0.87 -3.79 -1.66
C TYR A 80 1.48 -2.90 -2.74
N ARG A 81 0.70 -2.55 -3.77
CA ARG A 81 1.12 -1.65 -4.85
C ARG A 81 1.35 -0.22 -4.36
N GLU A 82 0.51 0.28 -3.46
CA GLU A 82 0.58 1.65 -2.96
C GLU A 82 1.71 1.86 -1.93
N SER A 83 1.87 0.93 -0.98
CA SER A 83 2.72 1.15 0.20
C SER A 83 3.46 -0.09 0.70
N ARG A 84 3.34 -1.24 0.00
CA ARG A 84 3.69 -2.56 0.54
C ARG A 84 2.93 -2.91 1.84
N GLY A 85 1.73 -2.37 2.00
CA GLY A 85 0.89 -2.60 3.18
C GLY A 85 1.22 -1.75 4.40
N ASN A 86 2.11 -0.75 4.28
CA ASN A 86 2.57 0.04 5.42
C ASN A 86 1.62 1.20 5.76
N TYR A 87 1.01 1.15 6.94
CA TYR A 87 0.08 2.18 7.45
C TYR A 87 0.76 3.51 7.81
N PHE A 88 2.06 3.55 8.04
CA PHE A 88 2.75 4.67 8.70
C PHE A 88 3.71 5.42 7.79
N ILE A 89 3.59 5.26 6.46
CA ILE A 89 4.46 5.94 5.49
C ILE A 89 3.81 7.18 4.89
N VAL A 90 4.64 8.14 4.52
CA VAL A 90 4.25 9.29 3.70
C VAL A 90 5.21 9.40 2.53
N ASN A 91 4.69 9.47 1.30
CA ASN A 91 5.56 9.63 0.14
C ASN A 91 5.99 11.09 -0.08
N ARG A 92 6.91 11.31 -1.02
CA ARG A 92 7.44 12.64 -1.38
C ARG A 92 6.38 13.67 -1.81
N PHE A 93 5.20 13.21 -2.21
CA PHE A 93 4.08 14.06 -2.62
C PHE A 93 3.08 14.30 -1.47
N GLY A 94 3.34 13.78 -0.28
CA GLY A 94 2.49 13.94 0.90
C GLY A 94 1.28 12.99 0.95
N TYR A 95 1.31 11.89 0.19
CA TYR A 95 0.28 10.84 0.25
C TYR A 95 0.62 9.87 1.39
N MET A 96 -0.40 9.48 2.15
CA MET A 96 -0.22 8.91 3.48
C MET A 96 -0.81 7.50 3.60
N GLY A 97 -0.08 6.66 4.32
CA GLY A 97 -0.54 5.37 4.82
C GLY A 97 -0.67 4.27 3.76
N LYS A 98 -1.37 3.20 4.15
CA LYS A 98 -1.45 1.92 3.44
C LYS A 98 -1.94 2.07 1.99
N TYR A 99 -2.85 3.01 1.78
CA TYR A 99 -3.49 3.24 0.49
C TYR A 99 -3.05 4.57 -0.18
N GLN A 100 -2.03 5.23 0.37
CA GLN A 100 -1.48 6.49 -0.14
C GLN A 100 -2.58 7.54 -0.39
N PHE A 101 -3.29 7.97 0.66
CA PHE A 101 -4.29 9.04 0.51
C PHE A 101 -3.65 10.43 0.59
N GLY A 102 -3.98 11.30 -0.37
CA GLY A 102 -3.57 12.71 -0.34
C GLY A 102 -4.44 13.57 0.57
N LYS A 103 -3.90 14.71 1.03
CA LYS A 103 -4.59 15.65 1.95
C LYS A 103 -5.97 16.12 1.47
N SER A 104 -6.14 16.32 0.17
CA SER A 104 -7.43 16.72 -0.42
C SER A 104 -8.51 15.64 -0.26
N ALA A 105 -8.13 14.37 -0.39
CA ALA A 105 -9.04 13.26 -0.13
C ALA A 105 -9.41 13.21 1.36
N LEU A 106 -8.42 13.31 2.27
CA LEU A 106 -8.67 13.37 3.70
C LEU A 106 -9.72 14.44 4.06
N GLN A 107 -9.52 15.66 3.57
CA GLN A 107 -10.47 16.77 3.77
C GLN A 107 -11.85 16.47 3.18
N PHE A 108 -11.92 15.92 1.97
CA PHE A 108 -13.20 15.60 1.31
C PHE A 108 -14.04 14.61 2.13
N TYR A 109 -13.40 13.61 2.74
CA TYR A 109 -14.07 12.60 3.56
C TYR A 109 -14.29 13.04 5.01
N GLY A 110 -13.77 14.20 5.43
CA GLY A 110 -13.99 14.77 6.76
C GLY A 110 -12.90 14.45 7.79
N VAL A 111 -11.74 13.93 7.36
CA VAL A 111 -10.58 13.74 8.22
C VAL A 111 -9.94 15.10 8.50
N LYS A 112 -9.95 15.51 9.78
CA LYS A 112 -9.45 16.82 10.21
C LYS A 112 -7.95 16.83 10.53
N ASP A 113 -7.45 15.72 11.08
CA ASP A 113 -6.06 15.59 11.51
C ASP A 113 -5.36 14.49 10.70
N ALA A 114 -4.40 14.91 9.89
CA ALA A 114 -3.63 14.01 9.02
C ALA A 114 -2.64 13.13 9.80
N GLN A 115 -2.13 13.61 10.94
CA GLN A 115 -1.21 12.85 11.78
C GLN A 115 -1.98 11.78 12.55
N GLN A 116 -3.16 12.12 13.09
CA GLN A 116 -4.07 11.15 13.69
C GLN A 116 -4.47 10.06 12.67
N PHE A 117 -4.79 10.45 11.44
CA PHE A 117 -5.11 9.52 10.36
C PHE A 117 -3.96 8.56 10.03
N LEU A 118 -2.73 9.08 9.91
CA LEU A 118 -1.55 8.26 9.65
C LEU A 118 -1.32 7.22 10.76
N ASN A 119 -1.62 7.59 12.01
CA ASN A 119 -1.45 6.71 13.17
C ASN A 119 -2.66 5.79 13.43
N SER A 120 -3.71 5.85 12.62
CA SER A 120 -4.92 5.04 12.80
C SER A 120 -5.18 4.11 11.60
N PRO A 121 -4.72 2.84 11.67
CA PRO A 121 -5.05 1.83 10.65
C PRO A 121 -6.55 1.70 10.39
N GLU A 122 -7.37 1.78 11.44
CA GLU A 122 -8.83 1.73 11.34
C GLU A 122 -9.39 2.87 10.47
N GLN A 123 -8.96 4.11 10.70
CA GLN A 123 -9.39 5.23 9.86
C GLN A 123 -8.94 5.06 8.40
N GLN A 124 -7.75 4.49 8.16
CA GLN A 124 -7.27 4.23 6.80
C GLN A 124 -8.11 3.16 6.08
N GLU A 125 -8.45 2.05 6.75
CA GLU A 125 -9.33 1.02 6.21
C GLU A 125 -10.76 1.53 5.96
N ARG A 126 -11.27 2.36 6.88
CA ARG A 126 -12.59 3.01 6.74
C ARG A 126 -12.58 3.96 5.54
N LEU A 127 -11.59 4.86 5.46
CA LEU A 127 -11.46 5.81 4.35
C LEU A 127 -11.36 5.09 3.01
N PHE A 128 -10.60 3.99 2.94
CA PHE A 128 -10.51 3.17 1.74
C PHE A 128 -11.87 2.62 1.32
N THR A 129 -12.66 2.11 2.26
CA THR A 129 -14.02 1.65 1.97
C THR A 129 -14.91 2.78 1.46
N LEU A 130 -14.91 3.94 2.13
CA LEU A 130 -15.68 5.13 1.71
C LEU A 130 -15.29 5.59 0.30
N SER A 131 -13.99 5.52 -0.03
CA SER A 131 -13.51 5.92 -1.35
C SER A 131 -14.02 5.00 -2.46
N LEU A 132 -14.07 3.68 -2.21
CA LEU A 132 -14.63 2.72 -3.15
C LEU A 132 -16.14 2.92 -3.33
N GLN A 133 -16.89 3.16 -2.25
CA GLN A 133 -18.33 3.45 -2.32
C GLN A 133 -18.60 4.69 -3.19
N ARG A 134 -17.83 5.75 -2.99
CA ARG A 134 -17.92 6.99 -3.78
C ARG A 134 -17.59 6.76 -5.24
N ASN A 135 -16.48 6.07 -5.53
CA ASN A 135 -16.05 5.77 -6.89
C ASN A 135 -17.07 4.89 -7.60
N LYS A 136 -17.61 3.87 -6.94
CA LYS A 136 -18.67 3.00 -7.45
C LYS A 136 -19.94 3.80 -7.76
N TRP A 137 -20.35 4.71 -6.87
CA TRP A 137 -21.48 5.60 -7.15
C TRP A 137 -21.22 6.51 -8.35
N TYR A 138 -20.04 7.13 -8.43
CA TYR A 138 -19.70 8.08 -9.50
C TYR A 138 -19.66 7.40 -10.86
N LEU A 139 -19.14 6.17 -10.92
CA LEU A 139 -18.96 5.38 -12.13
C LEU A 139 -20.07 4.36 -12.40
N ARG A 140 -21.18 4.37 -11.65
CA ARG A 140 -22.25 3.35 -11.73
C ARG A 140 -22.77 3.12 -13.16
N ASN A 141 -22.86 4.17 -13.96
CA ASN A 141 -23.32 4.08 -15.35
C ASN A 141 -22.26 3.45 -16.23
N GLU A 142 -21.00 3.86 -16.05
CA GLU A 142 -19.87 3.30 -16.76
C GLU A 142 -19.61 1.83 -16.37
N ILE A 143 -19.77 1.46 -15.10
CA ILE A 143 -19.69 0.07 -14.63
C ILE A 143 -20.76 -0.76 -15.33
N LYS A 144 -22.04 -0.31 -15.30
CA LYS A 144 -23.14 -1.02 -15.97
C LYS A 144 -22.92 -1.17 -17.48
N GLN A 145 -22.32 -0.17 -18.13
CA GLN A 145 -22.17 -0.15 -19.58
C GLN A 145 -20.94 -0.94 -20.08
N TYR A 146 -19.83 -0.91 -19.35
CA TYR A 146 -18.54 -1.38 -19.88
C TYR A 146 -18.04 -2.67 -19.22
N VAL A 147 -18.53 -3.07 -18.04
CA VAL A 147 -18.10 -4.35 -17.45
C VAL A 147 -18.44 -5.53 -18.37
N GLY A 148 -17.48 -6.45 -18.54
CA GLY A 148 -17.56 -7.58 -19.47
C GLY A 148 -17.12 -7.27 -20.89
N THR A 149 -16.87 -6.00 -21.23
CA THR A 149 -16.34 -5.61 -22.55
C THR A 149 -14.81 -5.69 -22.59
N LYS A 150 -14.24 -5.68 -23.79
CA LYS A 150 -12.79 -5.52 -24.00
C LYS A 150 -12.50 -4.17 -24.66
N ILE A 151 -11.60 -3.40 -24.07
CA ILE A 151 -11.08 -2.15 -24.64
C ILE A 151 -9.57 -2.27 -24.76
N ASN A 152 -9.04 -2.14 -25.98
CA ASN A 152 -7.60 -2.31 -26.28
C ASN A 152 -7.03 -3.63 -25.73
N GLY A 153 -7.81 -4.71 -25.83
CA GLY A 153 -7.42 -6.04 -25.32
C GLY A 153 -7.53 -6.23 -23.80
N ILE A 154 -7.94 -5.20 -23.05
CA ILE A 154 -8.13 -5.28 -21.59
C ILE A 154 -9.59 -5.58 -21.31
N GLU A 155 -9.86 -6.66 -20.58
CA GLU A 155 -11.17 -6.96 -20.03
C GLU A 155 -11.53 -5.95 -18.94
N ILE A 156 -12.68 -5.31 -19.12
CA ILE A 156 -13.17 -4.30 -18.18
C ILE A 156 -13.97 -5.00 -17.10
N THR A 157 -13.55 -4.83 -15.84
CA THR A 157 -14.20 -5.39 -14.65
C THR A 157 -14.47 -4.28 -13.65
N GLU A 158 -15.42 -4.49 -12.73
CA GLU A 158 -15.74 -3.50 -11.69
C GLU A 158 -14.51 -3.21 -10.81
N SER A 159 -13.81 -4.24 -10.35
CA SER A 159 -12.59 -4.12 -9.54
C SER A 159 -11.46 -3.37 -10.27
N GLY A 160 -11.25 -3.64 -11.56
CA GLY A 160 -10.30 -2.89 -12.38
C GLY A 160 -10.67 -1.41 -12.49
N ILE A 161 -11.95 -1.09 -12.69
CA ILE A 161 -12.47 0.28 -12.72
C ILE A 161 -12.22 1.00 -11.40
N LEU A 162 -12.55 0.35 -10.27
CA LEU A 162 -12.39 0.94 -8.94
C LEU A 162 -10.92 1.17 -8.58
N ALA A 163 -10.03 0.23 -8.90
CA ALA A 163 -8.60 0.41 -8.70
C ALA A 163 -8.05 1.55 -9.56
N ALA A 164 -8.39 1.59 -10.85
CA ALA A 164 -7.96 2.68 -11.73
C ALA A 164 -8.49 4.04 -11.24
N ALA A 165 -9.69 4.08 -10.67
CA ALA A 165 -10.26 5.29 -10.09
C ALA A 165 -9.53 5.73 -8.81
N HIS A 166 -9.02 4.79 -8.01
CA HIS A 166 -8.14 5.08 -6.88
C HIS A 166 -6.84 5.75 -7.34
N LEU A 167 -6.20 5.20 -8.39
CA LEU A 167 -4.93 5.71 -8.91
C LEU A 167 -5.04 7.11 -9.52
N VAL A 168 -5.95 7.30 -10.49
CA VAL A 168 -5.98 8.49 -11.36
C VAL A 168 -7.26 9.32 -11.25
N GLY A 169 -8.15 8.94 -10.34
CA GLY A 169 -9.45 9.57 -10.16
C GLY A 169 -10.54 9.04 -11.10
N ALA A 170 -11.77 8.97 -10.59
CA ALA A 170 -12.92 8.45 -11.33
C ALA A 170 -13.23 9.22 -12.63
N GLN A 171 -12.98 10.53 -12.67
CA GLN A 171 -13.20 11.33 -13.86
C GLN A 171 -12.30 10.91 -15.04
N SER A 172 -11.04 10.53 -14.76
CA SER A 172 -10.08 10.06 -15.76
C SER A 172 -10.51 8.70 -16.33
N VAL A 173 -10.95 7.79 -15.45
CA VAL A 173 -11.50 6.48 -15.84
C VAL A 173 -12.75 6.65 -16.71
N LYS A 174 -13.67 7.54 -16.31
CA LYS A 174 -14.86 7.85 -17.11
C LYS A 174 -14.50 8.35 -18.51
N LYS A 175 -13.51 9.23 -18.64
CA LYS A 175 -13.03 9.70 -19.95
C LYS A 175 -12.43 8.57 -20.79
N TYR A 176 -11.63 7.70 -20.17
CA TYR A 176 -11.06 6.52 -20.82
C TYR A 176 -12.14 5.60 -21.42
N LEU A 177 -13.12 5.21 -20.60
CA LEU A 177 -14.19 4.30 -21.00
C LEU A 177 -15.03 4.91 -22.13
N LYS A 178 -15.46 6.18 -21.98
CA LYS A 178 -16.25 6.89 -23.00
C LYS A 178 -15.52 7.08 -24.32
N LYS A 179 -14.20 7.26 -24.30
CA LYS A 179 -13.38 7.37 -25.51
C LYS A 179 -12.97 6.02 -26.10
N LYS A 180 -13.48 4.91 -25.56
CA LYS A 180 -13.14 3.54 -25.97
C LYS A 180 -11.62 3.31 -26.00
N GLY A 181 -10.93 3.78 -24.97
CA GLY A 181 -9.48 3.60 -24.83
C GLY A 181 -8.60 4.57 -25.60
N ARG A 182 -9.16 5.51 -26.39
CA ARG A 182 -8.42 6.59 -27.07
C ARG A 182 -8.04 7.76 -26.15
N TYR A 183 -7.74 7.43 -24.90
CA TYR A 183 -7.31 8.36 -23.88
C TYR A 183 -6.23 7.66 -23.07
N ALA A 184 -5.10 8.32 -22.87
CA ALA A 184 -4.04 7.83 -22.01
C ALA A 184 -3.87 8.80 -20.85
N PHE A 185 -3.80 8.26 -19.64
CA PHE A 185 -3.51 9.02 -18.45
C PHE A 185 -2.68 8.14 -17.52
N ALA A 186 -1.66 8.75 -16.91
CA ALA A 186 -0.76 8.11 -15.97
C ALA A 186 -0.66 8.96 -14.70
N ASP A 187 -0.31 8.31 -13.59
CA ASP A 187 0.01 9.01 -12.34
C ASP A 187 1.37 9.73 -12.42
N GLY A 188 1.76 10.39 -11.34
CA GLY A 188 3.06 11.10 -11.25
C GLY A 188 4.29 10.18 -11.29
N ASN A 189 4.11 8.85 -11.28
CA ASN A 189 5.18 7.86 -11.41
C ASN A 189 5.17 7.15 -12.78
N GLY A 190 4.28 7.55 -13.69
CA GLY A 190 4.15 6.94 -15.03
C GLY A 190 3.31 5.66 -15.08
N THR A 191 2.65 5.28 -13.98
CA THR A 191 1.74 4.15 -13.95
C THR A 191 0.44 4.51 -14.64
N THR A 192 0.08 3.73 -15.66
CA THR A 192 -1.11 4.02 -16.48
C THR A 192 -2.38 3.45 -15.89
N LEU A 193 -3.52 4.10 -16.16
CA LEU A 193 -4.84 3.60 -15.76
C LEU A 193 -5.12 2.20 -16.34
N GLN A 194 -4.63 1.92 -17.55
CA GLN A 194 -4.73 0.62 -18.21
C GLN A 194 -4.02 -0.47 -17.42
N ASN A 195 -2.89 -0.13 -16.80
CA ASN A 195 -2.14 -1.05 -15.97
C ASN A 195 -2.98 -1.50 -14.78
N TYR A 196 -3.70 -0.56 -14.14
CA TYR A 196 -4.59 -0.88 -13.03
C TYR A 196 -5.84 -1.64 -13.49
N LEU A 197 -6.47 -1.25 -14.61
CA LEU A 197 -7.58 -2.00 -15.18
C LEU A 197 -7.23 -3.48 -15.40
N LYS A 198 -6.02 -3.75 -15.89
CA LYS A 198 -5.54 -5.12 -16.15
C LYS A 198 -5.15 -5.87 -14.87
N HIS A 199 -4.34 -5.28 -13.99
CA HIS A 199 -3.79 -5.97 -12.82
C HIS A 199 -4.83 -6.22 -11.73
N PHE A 200 -5.82 -5.34 -11.62
CA PHE A 200 -6.88 -5.44 -10.63
C PHE A 200 -8.17 -6.04 -11.21
N ALA A 201 -8.07 -6.75 -12.34
CA ALA A 201 -9.23 -7.39 -12.93
C ALA A 201 -9.71 -8.60 -12.13
N GLY A 202 -11.03 -8.76 -12.05
CA GLY A 202 -11.68 -10.00 -11.61
C GLY A 202 -11.72 -10.24 -10.11
N TYR A 203 -11.45 -9.23 -9.27
CA TYR A 203 -11.74 -9.33 -7.84
C TYR A 203 -13.24 -9.08 -7.56
N ASP A 204 -13.76 -9.76 -6.54
CA ASP A 204 -15.10 -9.57 -6.01
C ASP A 204 -15.21 -8.24 -5.25
N THR A 205 -16.11 -7.38 -5.73
CA THR A 205 -16.45 -6.08 -5.15
C THR A 205 -17.96 -5.92 -4.98
N ALA A 206 -18.71 -7.02 -5.03
CA ALA A 206 -20.18 -7.00 -5.04
C ALA A 206 -20.77 -6.35 -3.78
N HIS A 207 -20.17 -6.60 -2.61
CA HIS A 207 -20.64 -6.07 -1.33
C HIS A 207 -20.43 -4.55 -1.16
N ILE A 208 -19.70 -3.89 -2.07
CA ILE A 208 -19.48 -2.44 -1.99
C ILE A 208 -20.78 -1.76 -2.41
N ILE A 209 -21.48 -1.15 -1.45
CA ILE A 209 -22.71 -0.40 -1.70
C ILE A 209 -22.34 1.02 -2.17
N PRO A 210 -22.77 1.48 -3.36
CA PRO A 210 -22.42 2.81 -3.85
C PRO A 210 -23.08 3.93 -3.04
N GLU A 211 -22.28 4.89 -2.57
CA GLU A 211 -22.75 6.06 -1.80
C GLU A 211 -22.29 7.37 -2.45
N LYS A 212 -23.18 8.37 -2.53
CA LYS A 212 -22.89 9.66 -3.16
C LYS A 212 -21.98 10.51 -2.28
N LEU A 213 -22.22 10.63 -0.99
CA LEU A 213 -21.42 11.48 -0.11
C LEU A 213 -20.99 10.73 1.15
N PRO A 214 -20.19 9.67 1.03
CA PRO A 214 -19.71 8.95 2.19
C PRO A 214 -18.69 9.82 2.94
N ARG A 215 -18.82 9.90 4.26
CA ARG A 215 -17.97 10.69 5.17
C ARG A 215 -17.75 9.95 6.48
N PHE A 216 -16.76 10.41 7.25
CA PHE A 216 -16.52 9.97 8.62
C PHE A 216 -17.69 10.31 9.56
#